data_AF-T0ZZZ6-F1
#
_entry.id   AF-T0ZZZ6-F1
#
_cell.length_a   1.000
_cell.length_b   1.000
_cell.length_c   1.000
_cell.angle_alpha   90.00
_cell.angle_beta   90.00
_cell.angle_gamma   90.00
#
_symmetry.space_group_name_H-M   'P 1'
#
loop_
_entity.id
_entity.type
_entity.pdbx_description
1 polymer ?
#
loop_
_entity_poly.entity_id
_entity_poly.type
_entity_poly.pdbx_seq_one_letter_code
_entity_poly.pdbx_strand_id
1 'polypeptide(L)'
;MHNIGYQGVFAAEAVGDLGLGQQAYLLHHDDLIAGRVNPLRHGILYADALTTVSPTHAREICTDEYGMGLQDSLRAREGDLTGILNGVDYSIWDPRHDPYLPRHFDPRHLAVKRELKRAFLARMGFTCGAQMPLAGIVSRLAAQKGIDLMFTALPRALERREWALIALGAGDEPYEQFFAELADRFPGRVVFDRGYDDELAHWIEAA
;
A
#
# COMPACT_ATOMS: atom_id res chain seq x y z
N MET A 1 -5.71 -6.93 -12.49
CA MET A 1 -4.29 -6.83 -12.11
C MET A 1 -4.16 -5.82 -10.98
N HIS A 2 -3.69 -6.22 -9.80
CA HIS A 2 -3.58 -5.31 -8.65
C HIS A 2 -2.15 -4.82 -8.40
N ASN A 3 -1.16 -5.59 -8.86
CA ASN A 3 0.24 -5.24 -8.77
C ASN A 3 0.99 -6.00 -9.88
N ILE A 4 1.57 -5.27 -10.82
CA ILE A 4 2.29 -5.85 -11.98
C ILE A 4 3.68 -6.41 -11.59
N GLY A 5 4.21 -6.05 -10.42
CA GLY A 5 5.47 -6.57 -9.90
C GLY A 5 5.37 -8.00 -9.35
N TYR A 6 4.19 -8.42 -8.87
CA TYR A 6 3.97 -9.78 -8.37
C TYR A 6 3.42 -10.69 -9.47
N GLN A 7 4.30 -11.11 -10.37
CA GLN A 7 3.92 -11.85 -11.59
C GLN A 7 3.75 -13.36 -11.39
N GLY A 8 4.21 -13.90 -10.24
CA GLY A 8 4.17 -15.33 -9.95
C GLY A 8 5.10 -16.16 -10.84
N VAL A 9 6.21 -15.58 -11.29
CA VAL A 9 7.19 -16.27 -12.16
C VAL A 9 7.84 -17.43 -11.41
N PHE A 10 7.93 -18.59 -12.06
CA PHE A 10 8.58 -19.80 -11.53
C PHE A 10 9.38 -20.53 -12.62
N ALA A 11 10.24 -21.48 -12.21
CA ALA A 11 11.10 -22.23 -13.12
C ALA A 11 10.30 -23.17 -14.04
N ALA A 12 10.64 -23.22 -15.33
CA ALA A 12 9.93 -24.05 -16.31
C ALA A 12 9.98 -25.56 -16.00
N GLU A 13 10.99 -26.02 -15.25
CA GLU A 13 11.12 -27.40 -14.80
C GLU A 13 9.93 -27.84 -13.91
N ALA A 14 9.33 -26.90 -13.16
CA ALA A 14 8.19 -27.19 -12.28
C ALA A 14 6.86 -27.39 -13.05
N VAL A 15 6.83 -27.23 -14.38
CA VAL A 15 5.61 -27.44 -15.20
C VAL A 15 5.10 -28.87 -15.09
N GLY A 16 6.00 -29.85 -14.94
CA GLY A 16 5.65 -31.25 -14.73
C GLY A 16 4.85 -31.46 -13.43
N ASP A 17 5.26 -30.79 -12.36
CA ASP A 17 4.63 -30.88 -11.03
C ASP A 17 3.20 -30.31 -11.02
N LEU A 18 2.92 -29.39 -11.95
CA LEU A 18 1.58 -28.82 -12.15
C LEU A 18 0.65 -29.73 -12.97
N GLY A 19 1.12 -30.89 -13.43
CA GLY A 19 0.37 -31.79 -14.32
C GLY A 19 0.21 -31.23 -15.74
N LEU A 20 0.99 -30.21 -16.12
CA LEU A 20 0.91 -29.52 -17.41
C LEU A 20 1.99 -29.97 -18.41
N GLY A 21 2.73 -31.04 -18.10
CA GLY A 21 3.87 -31.48 -18.91
C GLY A 21 3.52 -31.79 -20.38
N GLN A 22 2.34 -32.38 -20.64
CA GLN A 22 1.89 -32.65 -22.02
C GLN A 22 1.41 -31.38 -22.74
N GLN A 23 1.12 -30.31 -22.00
CA GLN A 23 0.59 -29.05 -22.47
C GLN A 23 1.65 -27.93 -22.46
N ALA A 24 2.92 -28.26 -22.17
CA ALA A 24 4.00 -27.28 -22.12
C ALA A 24 4.13 -26.48 -23.43
N TYR A 25 3.77 -27.08 -24.57
CA TYR A 25 3.76 -26.43 -25.88
C TYR A 25 2.76 -25.25 -25.99
N LEU A 26 1.78 -25.15 -25.08
CA LEU A 26 0.83 -24.03 -25.01
C LEU A 26 1.38 -22.85 -24.20
N LEU A 27 2.50 -23.03 -23.49
CA LEU A 27 3.11 -21.98 -22.70
C LEU A 27 3.90 -21.01 -23.58
N HIS A 28 4.04 -19.77 -23.10
CA HIS A 28 4.75 -18.72 -23.80
C HIS A 28 6.21 -19.13 -24.12
N HIS A 29 6.50 -19.23 -25.42
CA HIS A 29 7.72 -19.83 -25.93
C HIS A 29 9.00 -19.12 -25.44
N ASP A 30 9.05 -17.78 -25.47
CA ASP A 30 10.27 -17.07 -25.03
C ASP A 30 10.50 -17.16 -23.52
N ASP A 31 9.43 -17.37 -22.74
CA ASP A 31 9.59 -17.57 -21.30
C ASP A 31 10.15 -18.97 -21.03
N LEU A 32 9.67 -19.98 -21.77
CA LEU A 32 10.22 -21.34 -21.70
C LEU A 32 11.70 -21.40 -22.14
N ILE A 33 12.08 -20.72 -23.23
CA ILE A 33 13.48 -20.60 -23.64
C ILE A 33 14.32 -19.99 -22.52
N ALA A 34 13.77 -19.00 -21.83
CA ALA A 34 14.41 -18.36 -20.69
C ALA A 34 14.28 -19.16 -19.39
N GLY A 35 13.82 -20.42 -19.44
CA GLY A 35 13.75 -21.34 -18.31
C GLY A 35 12.68 -21.00 -17.27
N ARG A 36 11.67 -20.21 -17.63
CA ARG A 36 10.64 -19.73 -16.70
C ARG A 36 9.23 -19.86 -17.26
N VAL A 37 8.25 -19.74 -16.37
CA VAL A 37 6.83 -19.58 -16.69
C VAL A 37 6.33 -18.33 -16.01
N ASN A 38 5.58 -17.51 -16.75
CA ASN A 38 4.96 -16.28 -16.24
C ASN A 38 3.43 -16.39 -16.31
N PRO A 39 2.75 -16.77 -15.22
CA PRO A 39 1.30 -16.89 -15.19
C PRO A 39 0.59 -15.57 -15.50
N LEU A 40 1.11 -14.46 -15.00
CA LEU A 40 0.50 -13.15 -15.25
C LEU A 40 0.55 -12.79 -16.74
N ARG A 41 1.68 -13.06 -17.42
CA ARG A 41 1.77 -12.89 -18.88
C ARG A 41 0.72 -13.72 -19.61
N HIS A 42 0.50 -14.97 -19.20
CA HIS A 42 -0.54 -15.80 -19.81
C HIS A 42 -1.94 -15.22 -19.58
N GLY A 43 -2.23 -14.74 -18.38
CA GLY A 43 -3.48 -14.02 -18.10
C GLY A 43 -3.65 -12.80 -19.00
N ILE A 44 -2.58 -12.03 -19.21
CA ILE A 44 -2.58 -10.89 -20.14
C ILE A 44 -2.85 -11.36 -21.57
N LEU A 45 -2.24 -12.44 -22.05
CA LEU A 45 -2.38 -12.87 -23.44
C LEU A 45 -3.77 -13.44 -23.76
N TYR A 46 -4.40 -14.13 -22.81
CA TYR A 46 -5.56 -14.98 -23.10
C TYR A 46 -6.89 -14.56 -22.47
N ALA A 47 -6.93 -13.63 -21.51
CA ALA A 47 -8.19 -13.17 -20.92
C ALA A 47 -9.06 -12.42 -21.93
N ASP A 48 -10.40 -12.49 -21.83
CA ASP A 48 -11.26 -11.71 -22.74
C ASP A 48 -11.18 -10.20 -22.48
N ALA A 49 -10.96 -9.80 -21.22
CA ALA A 49 -10.80 -8.42 -20.80
C ALA A 49 -9.73 -8.30 -19.72
N LEU A 50 -9.01 -7.18 -19.73
CA LEU A 50 -7.98 -6.87 -18.74
C LEU A 50 -8.45 -5.71 -17.88
N THR A 51 -8.42 -5.88 -16.55
CA THR A 51 -8.73 -4.81 -15.61
C THR A 51 -7.56 -4.49 -14.70
N THR A 52 -7.46 -3.24 -14.27
CA THR A 52 -6.44 -2.81 -13.30
C THR A 52 -6.95 -1.68 -12.40
N VAL A 53 -6.18 -1.30 -11.39
CA VAL A 53 -6.66 -0.53 -10.21
C VAL A 53 -6.92 0.96 -10.42
N SER A 54 -6.60 1.52 -11.59
CA SER A 54 -6.99 2.87 -11.98
C SER A 54 -6.74 3.13 -13.47
N PRO A 55 -7.41 4.13 -14.08
CA PRO A 55 -7.12 4.56 -15.46
C PRO A 55 -5.68 5.07 -15.66
N THR A 56 -5.07 5.64 -14.63
CA THR A 56 -3.67 6.07 -14.68
C THR A 56 -2.75 4.85 -14.66
N HIS A 57 -2.99 3.91 -13.74
CA HIS A 57 -2.19 2.71 -13.64
C HIS A 57 -2.29 1.85 -14.91
N ALA A 58 -3.45 1.80 -15.58
CA ALA A 58 -3.61 1.17 -16.89
C ALA A 58 -2.66 1.73 -17.95
N ARG A 59 -2.43 3.03 -17.96
CA ARG A 59 -1.48 3.68 -18.88
C ARG A 59 -0.03 3.47 -18.45
N GLU A 60 0.24 3.55 -17.15
CA GLU A 60 1.60 3.38 -16.60
C GLU A 60 2.16 2.00 -16.91
N ILE A 61 1.41 0.92 -16.69
CA ILE A 61 1.91 -0.45 -16.93
C ILE A 61 2.16 -0.76 -18.41
N CYS A 62 1.72 0.10 -19.32
CA CYS A 62 2.04 0.02 -20.75
C CYS A 62 3.37 0.71 -21.11
N THR A 63 4.02 1.42 -20.18
CA THR A 63 5.32 2.07 -20.40
C THR A 63 6.48 1.15 -20.02
N ASP A 64 7.66 1.42 -20.59
CA ASP A 64 8.86 0.63 -20.30
C ASP A 64 9.33 0.81 -18.85
N GLU A 65 9.02 1.96 -18.23
CA GLU A 65 9.40 2.29 -16.85
C GLU A 65 8.61 1.47 -15.82
N TYR A 66 7.30 1.25 -16.05
CA TYR A 66 6.41 0.66 -15.05
C TYR A 66 5.82 -0.70 -15.45
N GLY A 67 6.03 -1.16 -16.69
CA GLY A 67 5.44 -2.40 -17.18
C GLY A 67 6.14 -3.68 -16.74
N MET A 68 7.27 -3.61 -16.04
CA MET A 68 7.96 -4.75 -15.40
C MET A 68 8.22 -5.93 -16.36
N GLY A 69 8.55 -5.67 -17.62
CA GLY A 69 8.80 -6.71 -18.63
C GLY A 69 7.53 -7.29 -19.28
N LEU A 70 6.36 -6.72 -18.99
CA LEU A 70 5.06 -7.07 -19.57
C LEU A 70 4.49 -5.94 -20.44
N GLN A 71 5.16 -4.79 -20.52
CA GLN A 71 4.69 -3.61 -21.26
C GLN A 71 4.31 -3.92 -22.71
N ASP A 72 5.05 -4.79 -23.40
CA ASP A 72 4.78 -5.11 -24.80
C ASP A 72 3.51 -5.96 -24.95
N SER A 73 3.31 -6.93 -24.07
CA SER A 73 2.07 -7.72 -24.02
C SER A 73 0.86 -6.87 -23.66
N LEU A 74 1.05 -5.88 -22.77
CA LEU A 74 0.01 -4.94 -22.36
C LEU A 74 -0.33 -3.95 -23.48
N ARG A 75 0.66 -3.37 -24.16
CA ARG A 75 0.46 -2.49 -25.33
C ARG A 75 -0.26 -3.21 -26.46
N ALA A 76 0.11 -4.46 -26.75
CA ALA A 76 -0.57 -5.28 -27.76
C ALA A 76 -2.06 -5.50 -27.45
N ARG A 77 -2.46 -5.35 -26.19
CA ARG A 77 -3.83 -5.54 -25.69
C ARG A 77 -4.41 -4.30 -25.02
N GLU A 78 -3.89 -3.12 -25.34
CA GLU A 78 -4.32 -1.88 -24.70
C GLU A 78 -5.82 -1.61 -24.92
N GLY A 79 -6.36 -2.01 -26.08
CA GLY A 79 -7.79 -1.91 -26.39
C GLY A 79 -8.70 -2.74 -25.48
N ASP A 80 -8.16 -3.78 -24.84
CA ASP A 80 -8.89 -4.65 -23.90
C ASP A 80 -8.60 -4.28 -22.43
N LEU A 81 -7.72 -3.31 -22.19
CA LEU A 81 -7.25 -2.92 -20.85
C LEU A 81 -8.03 -1.74 -20.30
N THR A 82 -8.80 -2.00 -19.24
CA THR A 82 -9.60 -0.99 -18.55
C THR A 82 -9.08 -0.76 -17.12
N GLY A 83 -8.77 0.49 -16.80
CA GLY A 83 -8.50 0.90 -15.43
C GLY A 83 -9.80 1.18 -14.67
N ILE A 84 -10.07 0.42 -13.61
CA ILE A 84 -11.19 0.61 -12.70
C ILE A 84 -10.63 1.15 -11.40
N LEU A 85 -10.99 2.39 -11.06
CA LEU A 85 -10.50 3.03 -9.84
C LEU A 85 -10.95 2.25 -8.61
N ASN A 86 -10.00 1.82 -7.78
CA ASN A 86 -10.33 1.22 -6.49
C ASN A 86 -11.13 2.20 -5.61
N GLY A 87 -12.11 1.65 -4.90
CA GLY A 87 -12.89 2.36 -3.90
C GLY A 87 -12.70 1.79 -2.50
N VAL A 88 -13.37 2.41 -1.53
CA VAL A 88 -13.52 1.89 -0.16
C VAL A 88 -15.00 1.66 0.13
N ASP A 89 -15.32 0.82 1.10
CA ASP A 89 -16.68 0.62 1.56
C ASP A 89 -17.10 1.77 2.50
N TYR A 90 -17.94 2.67 2.01
CA TYR A 90 -18.42 3.83 2.77
C TYR A 90 -19.46 3.48 3.86
N SER A 91 -19.91 2.22 3.97
CA SER A 91 -20.66 1.80 5.16
C SER A 91 -19.73 1.65 6.37
N ILE A 92 -18.43 1.45 6.13
CA ILE A 92 -17.38 1.29 7.13
C ILE A 92 -16.54 2.58 7.22
N TRP A 93 -16.00 3.04 6.09
CA TRP A 93 -15.09 4.17 5.98
C TRP A 93 -15.82 5.51 5.75
N ASP A 94 -16.63 5.89 6.73
CA ASP A 94 -17.35 7.16 6.69
C ASP A 94 -17.46 7.82 8.08
N PRO A 95 -16.79 8.97 8.29
CA PRO A 95 -16.75 9.62 9.60
C PRO A 95 -18.12 10.10 10.11
N ARG A 96 -19.17 10.05 9.28
CA ARG A 96 -20.55 10.39 9.66
C ARG A 96 -21.22 9.29 10.49
N HIS A 97 -20.77 8.05 10.37
CA HIS A 97 -21.36 6.89 11.04
C HIS A 97 -20.34 5.79 11.38
N ASP A 98 -19.05 6.12 11.35
CA ASP A 98 -17.94 5.25 11.73
C ASP A 98 -18.13 4.68 13.16
N PRO A 99 -18.21 3.34 13.32
CA PRO A 99 -18.47 2.72 14.61
C PRO A 99 -17.30 2.85 15.60
N TYR A 100 -16.09 3.12 15.12
CA TYR A 100 -14.89 3.26 15.96
C TYR A 100 -14.74 4.66 16.54
N LEU A 101 -15.40 5.65 15.95
CA LEU A 101 -15.32 7.04 16.39
C LEU A 101 -16.41 7.37 17.42
N PRO A 102 -16.05 7.89 18.60
CA PRO A 102 -17.02 8.28 19.63
C PRO A 102 -17.80 9.55 19.24
N ARG A 103 -17.32 10.28 18.24
CA ARG A 103 -18.00 11.43 17.64
C ARG A 103 -17.82 11.41 16.14
N HIS A 104 -18.89 11.80 15.45
CA HIS A 104 -18.96 11.82 14.00
C HIS A 104 -18.79 13.23 13.44
N PHE A 105 -18.32 13.32 12.21
CA PHE A 105 -18.14 14.58 11.51
C PHE A 105 -18.44 14.47 10.02
N ASP A 106 -18.68 15.62 9.42
CA ASP A 106 -18.88 15.77 7.98
C ASP A 106 -18.08 17.00 7.48
N PRO A 107 -17.98 17.22 6.15
CA PRO A 107 -17.20 18.33 5.59
C PRO A 107 -17.59 19.73 6.11
N ARG A 108 -18.79 19.91 6.68
CA ARG A 108 -19.27 21.17 7.29
C ARG A 108 -18.98 21.26 8.79
N HIS A 109 -18.64 20.15 9.44
CA HIS A 109 -18.45 20.04 10.90
C HIS A 109 -17.05 19.57 11.31
N LEU A 110 -16.01 20.04 10.59
CA LEU A 110 -14.61 19.63 10.83
C LEU A 110 -14.05 19.98 12.21
N ALA A 111 -14.72 20.86 12.98
CA ALA A 111 -14.31 21.18 14.35
C ALA A 111 -14.23 19.95 15.26
N VAL A 112 -15.04 18.91 14.99
CA VAL A 112 -15.03 17.63 15.71
C VAL A 112 -13.70 16.89 15.54
N LYS A 113 -13.01 17.02 14.40
CA LYS A 113 -11.68 16.40 14.20
C LYS A 113 -10.70 16.82 15.30
N ARG A 114 -10.77 18.07 15.77
CA ARG A 114 -9.88 18.56 16.84
C ARG A 114 -10.17 17.89 18.19
N GLU A 115 -11.42 17.52 18.45
CA GLU A 115 -11.80 16.75 19.64
C GLU A 115 -11.33 15.31 19.54
N LEU A 116 -11.55 14.66 18.38
CA LEU A 116 -11.07 13.31 18.09
C LEU A 116 -9.56 13.24 18.21
N LYS A 117 -8.84 14.17 17.59
CA LYS A 117 -7.38 14.29 17.70
C LYS A 117 -6.91 14.42 19.15
N ARG A 118 -7.57 15.24 19.97
CA ARG A 118 -7.20 15.39 21.39
C ARG A 118 -7.36 14.07 22.14
N ALA A 119 -8.48 13.38 21.95
CA ALA A 119 -8.74 12.09 22.58
C ALA A 119 -7.73 11.04 22.10
N PHE A 120 -7.44 11.03 20.80
CA PHE A 120 -6.48 10.13 20.17
C PHE A 120 -5.06 10.32 20.69
N LEU A 121 -4.56 11.56 20.73
CA LEU A 121 -3.24 11.88 21.24
C LEU A 121 -3.08 11.42 22.70
N ALA A 122 -4.11 11.64 23.53
CA ALA A 122 -4.12 11.17 24.92
C ALA A 122 -4.12 9.64 25.01
N ARG A 123 -4.95 8.95 24.21
CA ARG A 123 -5.02 7.48 24.14
C ARG A 123 -3.67 6.86 23.78
N MET A 124 -2.95 7.46 22.84
CA MET A 124 -1.67 6.95 22.34
C MET A 124 -0.46 7.45 23.16
N GLY A 125 -0.67 8.20 24.24
CA GLY A 125 0.41 8.66 25.12
C GLY A 125 1.28 9.79 24.54
N PHE A 126 0.77 10.54 23.56
CA PHE A 126 1.46 11.75 23.11
C PHE A 126 1.41 12.83 24.19
N THR A 127 2.49 13.59 24.34
CA THR A 127 2.60 14.69 25.30
C THR A 127 2.16 16.03 24.71
N CYS A 128 1.87 16.07 23.40
CA CYS A 128 1.48 17.27 22.69
C CYS A 128 -0.03 17.54 22.74
N GLY A 129 -0.39 18.83 22.58
CA GLY A 129 -1.78 19.24 22.42
C GLY A 129 -2.28 19.12 20.98
N ALA A 130 -3.60 19.08 20.80
CA ALA A 130 -4.26 18.93 19.48
C ALA A 130 -3.94 20.03 18.44
N GLN A 131 -3.31 21.14 18.86
CA GLN A 131 -2.83 22.20 17.94
C GLN A 131 -1.56 21.80 17.19
N MET A 132 -0.79 20.84 17.72
CA MET A 132 0.42 20.34 17.07
C MET A 132 0.03 19.51 15.84
N PRO A 133 0.67 19.68 14.68
CA PRO A 133 0.45 18.82 13.52
C PRO A 133 0.73 17.34 13.86
N LEU A 134 -0.12 16.44 13.37
CA LEU A 134 0.04 15.00 13.48
C LEU A 134 0.14 14.44 12.06
N ALA A 135 1.17 13.65 11.78
CA ALA A 135 1.24 12.82 10.59
C ALA A 135 0.93 11.37 10.96
N GLY A 136 0.08 10.73 10.17
CA GLY A 136 -0.25 9.32 10.28
C GLY A 136 0.31 8.52 9.11
N ILE A 137 0.85 7.34 9.39
CA ILE A 137 1.23 6.35 8.39
C ILE A 137 0.48 5.07 8.72
N VAL A 138 -0.40 4.63 7.82
CA VAL A 138 -1.07 3.32 7.88
C VAL A 138 -0.69 2.55 6.63
N SER A 139 0.26 1.63 6.73
CA SER A 139 0.76 0.89 5.56
C SER A 139 1.49 -0.39 5.95
N ARG A 140 1.49 -1.38 5.04
CA ARG A 140 2.55 -2.39 5.03
C ARG A 140 3.91 -1.71 4.91
N LEU A 141 4.90 -2.21 5.64
CA LEU A 141 6.24 -1.65 5.67
C LEU A 141 7.13 -2.40 4.68
N ALA A 142 7.24 -1.88 3.45
CA ALA A 142 7.99 -2.54 2.39
C ALA A 142 8.63 -1.52 1.45
N ALA A 143 9.69 -1.91 0.75
CA ALA A 143 10.45 -1.04 -0.17
C ALA A 143 9.55 -0.34 -1.21
N GLN A 144 8.55 -1.04 -1.74
CA GLN A 144 7.57 -0.50 -2.69
C GLN A 144 6.76 0.71 -2.17
N LYS A 145 6.81 0.99 -0.86
CA LYS A 145 6.16 2.14 -0.22
C LYS A 145 7.11 3.34 -0.05
N GLY A 146 8.38 3.21 -0.45
CA GLY A 146 9.37 4.29 -0.41
C GLY A 146 9.74 4.73 1.01
N ILE A 147 9.60 3.85 2.01
CA ILE A 147 9.91 4.19 3.42
C ILE A 147 11.40 4.47 3.60
N ASP A 148 12.25 3.81 2.82
CA ASP A 148 13.69 4.04 2.74
C ASP A 148 14.04 5.49 2.38
N LEU A 149 13.22 6.16 1.55
CA LEU A 149 13.37 7.58 1.22
C LEU A 149 13.23 8.48 2.46
N MET A 150 12.54 8.01 3.49
CA MET A 150 12.31 8.74 4.74
C MET A 150 13.44 8.58 5.75
N PHE A 151 14.32 7.58 5.61
CA PHE A 151 15.34 7.23 6.61
C PHE A 151 16.22 8.41 7.03
N THR A 152 16.57 9.27 6.08
CA THR A 152 17.38 10.47 6.35
C THR A 152 16.53 11.70 6.65
N ALA A 153 15.41 11.87 5.96
CA ALA A 153 14.63 13.11 6.02
C ALA A 153 13.77 13.20 7.28
N LEU A 154 13.16 12.09 7.69
CA LEU A 154 12.18 12.04 8.78
C LEU A 154 12.81 12.35 10.15
N PRO A 155 13.96 11.76 10.55
CA PRO A 155 14.59 12.12 11.82
C PRO A 155 14.98 13.61 11.88
N ARG A 156 15.55 14.14 10.79
CA ARG A 156 15.92 15.57 10.69
C ARG A 156 14.71 16.50 10.77
N ALA A 157 13.58 16.09 10.20
CA ALA A 157 12.34 16.86 10.27
C ALA A 157 11.76 16.87 11.69
N LEU A 158 11.81 15.74 12.41
CA LEU A 158 11.38 15.63 13.81
C LEU A 158 12.25 16.46 14.76
N GLU A 159 13.56 16.55 14.50
CA GLU A 159 14.50 17.37 15.28
C GLU A 159 14.25 18.88 15.12
N ARG A 160 13.95 19.32 13.90
CA ARG A 160 13.90 20.76 13.55
C ARG A 160 12.57 21.44 13.86
N ARG A 161 11.49 20.67 14.00
CA ARG A 161 10.13 21.17 14.10
C ARG A 161 9.34 20.37 15.15
N GLU A 162 8.39 21.02 15.79
CA GLU A 162 7.49 20.37 16.73
C GLU A 162 6.23 19.86 16.01
N TRP A 163 6.20 18.55 15.80
CA TRP A 163 5.07 17.81 15.25
C TRP A 163 5.11 16.37 15.76
N ALA A 164 3.97 15.69 15.67
CA ALA A 164 3.79 14.32 16.11
C ALA A 164 3.67 13.35 14.92
N LEU A 165 4.17 12.14 15.09
CA LEU A 165 4.07 11.06 14.12
C LEU A 165 3.47 9.83 14.77
N ILE A 166 2.52 9.20 14.09
CA ILE A 166 2.15 7.82 14.37
C ILE A 166 2.37 6.97 13.12
N ALA A 167 3.00 5.82 13.29
CA ALA A 167 3.09 4.78 12.28
C ALA A 167 2.40 3.52 12.78
N LEU A 168 1.48 2.98 11.97
CA LEU A 168 0.83 1.69 12.14
C LEU A 168 1.17 0.82 10.94
N GLY A 169 1.82 -0.32 11.19
CA GLY A 169 2.18 -1.23 10.12
C GLY A 169 3.10 -2.36 10.53
N ALA A 170 3.24 -3.33 9.63
CA ALA A 170 4.20 -4.42 9.73
C ALA A 170 4.76 -4.76 8.34
N GLY A 171 5.94 -5.38 8.29
CA GLY A 171 6.58 -5.79 7.05
C GLY A 171 8.05 -6.13 7.22
N ASP A 172 8.91 -5.58 6.36
CA ASP A 172 10.33 -5.92 6.36
C ASP A 172 11.03 -5.32 7.60
N GLU A 173 11.87 -6.14 8.24
CA GLU A 173 12.55 -5.83 9.51
C GLU A 173 13.27 -4.47 9.53
N PRO A 174 14.00 -4.04 8.48
CA PRO A 174 14.68 -2.73 8.49
C PRO A 174 13.72 -1.55 8.65
N TYR A 175 12.50 -1.65 8.11
CA TYR A 175 11.51 -0.58 8.21
C TYR A 175 10.82 -0.56 9.58
N GLU A 176 10.53 -1.74 10.13
CA GLU A 176 10.01 -1.87 11.50
C GLU A 176 11.01 -1.34 12.52
N GLN A 177 12.28 -1.71 12.37
CA GLN A 177 13.36 -1.22 13.22
C GLN A 177 13.50 0.30 13.13
N PHE A 178 13.44 0.87 11.92
CA PHE A 178 13.51 2.32 11.73
C PHE A 178 12.41 3.08 12.51
N PHE A 179 11.16 2.63 12.45
CA PHE A 179 10.08 3.27 13.19
C PHE A 179 10.16 3.04 14.70
N ALA A 180 10.62 1.87 15.13
CA ALA A 180 10.89 1.60 16.54
C ALA A 180 11.97 2.53 17.11
N GLU A 181 13.09 2.69 16.40
CA GLU A 181 14.17 3.59 16.78
C GLU A 181 13.71 5.06 16.83
N LEU A 182 12.82 5.47 15.91
CA LEU A 182 12.23 6.80 15.95
C LEU A 182 11.31 7.00 17.17
N ALA A 183 10.51 5.99 17.53
CA ALA A 183 9.65 6.05 18.71
C ALA A 183 10.48 6.18 20.00
N ASP A 184 11.57 5.42 20.12
CA ASP A 184 12.50 5.48 21.25
C ASP A 184 13.22 6.83 21.34
N ARG A 185 13.60 7.41 20.18
CA ARG A 185 14.34 8.67 20.11
C ARG A 185 13.48 9.90 20.41
N PHE A 186 12.18 9.85 20.12
CA PHE A 186 11.27 10.98 20.25
C PHE A 186 10.03 10.62 21.10
N PRO A 187 10.23 10.24 22.39
CA PRO A 187 9.15 9.77 23.24
C PRO A 187 8.08 10.86 23.43
N GLY A 188 6.80 10.46 23.38
CA GLY A 188 5.66 11.36 23.47
C GLY A 188 5.40 12.21 22.22
N ARG A 189 6.24 12.08 21.17
CA ARG A 189 6.07 12.72 19.86
C ARG A 189 6.02 11.74 18.70
N VAL A 190 6.59 10.55 18.85
CA VAL A 190 6.51 9.47 17.87
C VAL A 190 5.95 8.24 18.55
N VAL A 191 4.97 7.61 17.91
CA VAL A 191 4.43 6.31 18.31
C VAL A 191 4.53 5.37 17.11
N PHE A 192 5.02 4.16 17.35
CA PHE A 192 5.00 3.07 16.38
C PHE A 192 4.19 1.91 16.95
N ASP A 193 3.13 1.55 16.23
CA ASP A 193 2.30 0.38 16.52
C ASP A 193 2.58 -0.68 15.45
N ARG A 194 3.14 -1.81 15.87
CA ARG A 194 3.55 -2.89 14.98
C ARG A 194 2.39 -3.83 14.74
N GLY A 195 1.98 -3.95 13.49
CA GLY A 195 0.93 -4.89 13.07
C GLY A 195 -0.14 -4.21 12.23
N TYR A 196 -1.35 -4.72 12.36
CA TYR A 196 -2.56 -4.12 11.78
C TYR A 196 -3.63 -4.08 12.86
N ASP A 197 -4.20 -2.89 13.06
CA ASP A 197 -5.33 -2.64 13.93
C ASP A 197 -6.32 -1.75 13.16
N ASP A 198 -7.49 -2.32 12.88
CA ASP A 198 -8.52 -1.66 12.07
C ASP A 198 -9.07 -0.42 12.79
N GLU A 199 -9.41 -0.54 14.07
CA GLU A 199 -9.88 0.58 14.87
C GLU A 199 -8.85 1.71 14.90
N LEU A 200 -7.58 1.37 15.13
CA LEU A 200 -6.51 2.36 15.17
C LEU A 200 -6.34 3.06 13.81
N ALA A 201 -6.47 2.35 12.69
CA ALA A 201 -6.44 2.97 11.36
C ALA A 201 -7.55 4.01 11.19
N HIS A 202 -8.78 3.70 11.60
CA HIS A 202 -9.91 4.64 11.59
C HIS A 202 -9.63 5.89 12.45
N TRP A 203 -9.04 5.71 13.64
CA TRP A 203 -8.64 6.82 14.50
C TRP A 203 -7.55 7.70 13.89
N ILE A 204 -6.55 7.11 13.22
CA ILE A 204 -5.45 7.84 12.58
C ILE A 204 -5.99 8.72 11.45
N GLU A 205 -6.88 8.21 10.60
CA GLU A 205 -7.48 8.97 9.49
C GLU A 205 -8.42 10.11 9.97
N ALA A 206 -9.08 9.89 11.12
CA ALA A 206 -10.03 10.83 11.72
C ALA A 206 -9.38 11.94 12.57
N ALA A 207 -8.14 11.77 13.01
CA ALA A 207 -7.39 12.78 13.78
C ALA A 207 -6.95 13.98 12.93
#